data_AF-A0AAE3J8Q7-F1
#
_entry.id   AF-A0AAE3J8Q7-F1
#
_cell.length_a   1.000
_cell.length_b   1.000
_cell.length_c   1.000
_cell.angle_alpha   90.00
_cell.angle_beta   90.00
_cell.angle_gamma   90.00
#
_symmetry.space_group_name_H-M   'P 1'
#
loop_
_entity.id
_entity.type
_entity.pdbx_description
1 polymer ?
#
loop_
_entity_poly.entity_id
_entity_poly.type
_entity_poly.pdbx_seq_one_letter_code
_entity_poly.pdbx_strand_id
1 'polypeptide(L)'
;MKYSIKTTKTLTTDNGLKFSVGQDIAFMLYDEKSNYHDHYIGEITEITENTITIKNIEVDGEDINGEMIIDLHLIEPDSCDYVYFG
;
A
#
# COMPACT_ATOMS: atom_id res chain seq x y z
N MET A 1 9.29 33.43 -8.29
CA MET A 1 8.61 32.14 -8.14
C MET A 1 8.39 31.90 -6.65
N LYS A 2 7.15 31.69 -6.20
CA LYS A 2 6.87 31.25 -4.82
C LYS A 2 6.87 29.73 -4.83
N TYR A 3 7.73 29.12 -4.03
CA TYR A 3 7.68 27.68 -3.79
C TYR A 3 6.52 27.39 -2.84
N SER A 4 5.70 26.40 -3.19
CA SER A 4 4.67 25.86 -2.31
C SER A 4 5.25 24.63 -1.63
N ILE A 5 5.46 24.70 -0.31
CA ILE A 5 5.85 23.53 0.50
C ILE A 5 4.55 22.76 0.79
N LYS A 6 4.45 21.53 0.29
CA LYS A 6 3.34 20.61 0.60
C LYS A 6 3.83 19.60 1.63
N THR A 7 3.23 19.59 2.82
CA THR A 7 3.48 18.53 3.80
C THR A 7 2.80 17.26 3.32
N THR A 8 3.57 16.23 2.97
CA THR A 8 3.06 14.90 2.63
C THR A 8 3.01 14.04 3.89
N LYS A 9 1.93 13.28 4.06
CA LYS A 9 1.85 12.24 5.10
C LYS A 9 2.79 11.09 4.73
N THR A 10 3.36 10.45 5.74
CA THR A 10 4.20 9.25 5.62
C THR A 10 3.51 8.12 6.37
N LEU A 11 3.33 6.99 5.72
CA LEU A 11 2.93 5.73 6.36
C LEU A 11 4.15 5.15 7.06
N THR A 12 4.04 4.82 8.35
CA THR A 12 5.04 4.03 9.07
C THR A 12 4.38 2.70 9.41
N THR A 13 4.94 1.61 8.89
CA THR A 13 4.43 0.25 9.10
C THR A 13 4.92 -0.31 10.43
N ASP A 14 4.32 -1.41 10.88
CA ASP A 14 4.67 -2.09 12.13
C ASP A 14 6.11 -2.63 12.14
N ASN A 15 6.59 -3.12 10.99
CA ASN A 15 7.98 -3.52 10.77
C ASN A 15 8.96 -2.32 10.59
N GLY A 16 8.48 -1.09 10.77
CA GLY A 16 9.29 0.13 10.81
C GLY A 16 9.67 0.72 9.45
N LEU A 17 9.19 0.14 8.35
CA LEU A 17 9.33 0.72 7.01
C LEU A 17 8.49 1.98 6.86
N LYS A 18 8.90 2.85 5.93
CA LYS A 18 8.27 4.15 5.70
C LYS A 18 7.96 4.36 4.23
N PHE A 19 6.72 4.76 3.98
CA PHE A 19 6.21 4.98 2.63
C PHE A 19 5.57 6.36 2.50
N SER A 20 5.69 6.93 1.31
CA SER A 20 5.09 8.19 0.90
C SER A 20 4.25 7.98 -0.35
N VAL A 21 3.34 8.92 -0.62
CA VAL A 21 2.59 8.96 -1.88
C VAL A 21 3.57 8.94 -3.08
N GLY A 22 3.25 8.10 -4.07
CA GLY A 22 4.05 7.85 -5.27
C GLY A 22 5.06 6.71 -5.14
N GLN A 23 5.12 6.03 -3.99
CA GLN A 23 5.93 4.82 -3.83
C GLN A 23 5.06 3.57 -3.97
N ASP A 24 5.65 2.52 -4.53
CA ASP A 24 5.06 1.19 -4.55
C ASP A 24 5.23 0.51 -3.18
N ILE A 25 4.20 -0.21 -2.77
CA ILE A 25 4.17 -1.00 -1.54
C ILE A 25 3.66 -2.41 -1.86
N ALA A 26 4.32 -3.41 -1.29
CA ALA A 26 3.82 -4.78 -1.21
C ALA A 26 3.27 -5.05 0.19
N PHE A 27 2.18 -5.79 0.31
CA PHE A 27 1.59 -6.22 1.60
C PHE A 27 0.69 -7.45 1.41
N MET A 28 0.30 -8.09 2.51
CA MET A 28 -0.64 -9.21 2.49
C MET A 28 -1.98 -8.83 3.13
N LEU A 29 -3.08 -9.38 2.59
CA LEU A 29 -4.40 -9.36 3.22
C LEU A 29 -4.90 -10.80 3.39
N TYR A 30 -5.52 -11.09 4.53
CA TYR A 30 -6.18 -12.37 4.77
C TYR A 30 -7.60 -12.38 4.22
N ASP A 31 -7.89 -13.24 3.24
CA ASP A 31 -9.26 -13.51 2.80
C ASP A 31 -9.86 -14.67 3.61
N GLU A 32 -10.73 -14.31 4.57
CA GLU A 32 -11.44 -15.27 5.41
C GLU A 32 -12.30 -16.27 4.62
N LYS A 33 -12.78 -15.91 3.42
CA LYS A 33 -13.68 -16.78 2.64
C LYS A 33 -12.92 -17.91 1.97
N SER A 34 -11.74 -17.62 1.45
CA SER A 34 -10.88 -18.60 0.78
C SER A 34 -9.86 -19.23 1.74
N ASN A 35 -9.70 -18.67 2.95
CA ASN A 35 -8.65 -19.05 3.91
C ASN A 35 -7.27 -19.01 3.25
N TYR A 36 -7.01 -17.89 2.59
CA TYR A 36 -5.83 -17.64 1.78
C TYR A 36 -5.32 -16.22 2.04
N HIS A 37 -4.03 -16.01 1.80
CA HIS A 37 -3.36 -14.73 2.00
C HIS A 37 -3.00 -14.15 0.64
N ASP A 38 -3.79 -13.18 0.22
CA ASP A 38 -3.60 -12.51 -1.06
C ASP A 38 -2.41 -11.55 -0.97
N HIS A 39 -1.47 -11.65 -1.91
CA HIS A 39 -0.33 -10.73 -2.00
C HIS A 39 -0.69 -9.54 -2.89
N TYR A 40 -0.68 -8.35 -2.31
CA TYR A 40 -0.98 -7.10 -2.99
C TYR A 40 0.29 -6.31 -3.28
N ILE A 41 0.36 -5.75 -4.49
CA ILE A 41 1.31 -4.69 -4.85
C ILE A 41 0.52 -3.51 -5.41
N GLY A 42 0.93 -2.28 -5.10
CA GLY A 42 0.41 -1.09 -5.78
C GLY A 42 1.13 0.21 -5.43
N GLU A 43 0.93 1.24 -6.27
CA GLU A 43 1.46 2.59 -6.06
C GLU A 43 0.53 3.36 -5.11
N ILE A 44 1.06 3.89 -4.01
CA ILE A 44 0.30 4.69 -3.04
C ILE A 44 -0.09 6.04 -3.67
N THR A 45 -1.38 6.34 -3.75
CA THR A 45 -1.90 7.62 -4.24
C THR A 45 -2.36 8.54 -3.11
N GLU A 46 -2.78 7.99 -1.98
CA GLU A 46 -3.22 8.74 -0.80
C GLU A 46 -2.91 7.98 0.50
N ILE A 47 -2.58 8.73 1.56
CA ILE A 47 -2.36 8.21 2.91
C ILE A 47 -3.24 9.01 3.88
N THR A 48 -4.10 8.31 4.62
CA THR A 48 -4.90 8.91 5.70
C THR A 48 -4.38 8.46 7.06
N GLU A 49 -5.18 8.61 8.12
CA GLU A 49 -4.82 8.09 9.45
C GLU A 49 -4.97 6.57 9.52
N ASN A 50 -5.99 6.01 8.86
CA ASN A 50 -6.37 4.60 8.99
C ASN A 50 -6.40 3.86 7.64
N THR A 51 -6.14 4.54 6.53
CA THR A 51 -6.22 3.95 5.20
C THR A 51 -5.09 4.39 4.29
N ILE A 52 -4.81 3.56 3.29
CA ILE A 52 -4.07 3.94 2.08
C ILE A 52 -4.97 3.75 0.86
N THR A 53 -4.77 4.58 -0.16
CA THR A 53 -5.33 4.35 -1.50
C THR A 53 -4.17 3.93 -2.41
N ILE A 54 -4.36 2.86 -3.18
CA ILE A 54 -3.39 2.36 -4.15
C ILE A 54 -3.98 2.29 -5.57
N LYS A 55 -3.11 2.38 -6.58
CA LYS A 55 -3.41 2.14 -8.02
C LYS A 55 -2.34 1.22 -8.63
N ASN A 56 -2.45 0.90 -9.91
CA ASN A 56 -1.54 -0.03 -10.62
C ASN A 56 -1.43 -1.34 -9.82
N ILE A 57 -2.59 -1.91 -9.51
CA ILE A 57 -2.72 -2.95 -8.49
C ILE A 57 -2.40 -4.29 -9.13
N GLU A 58 -1.56 -5.07 -8.47
CA GLU A 58 -1.33 -6.48 -8.76
C GLU A 58 -1.78 -7.29 -7.53
N VAL A 59 -2.54 -8.36 -7.75
CA VAL A 59 -2.92 -9.32 -6.71
C VAL A 59 -2.50 -10.71 -7.15
N ASP A 60 -1.59 -11.33 -6.41
CA ASP A 60 -1.01 -12.65 -6.72
C ASP A 60 -0.49 -12.79 -8.17
N GLY A 61 0.08 -11.71 -8.72
CA GLY A 61 0.58 -11.68 -10.10
C GLY A 61 -0.44 -11.28 -11.17
N GLU A 62 -1.69 -11.00 -10.79
CA GLU A 62 -2.75 -10.58 -11.71
C GLU A 62 -3.04 -9.08 -11.60
N ASP A 63 -2.97 -8.37 -12.73
CA ASP A 63 -3.24 -6.94 -12.81
C ASP A 63 -4.74 -6.63 -12.60
N ILE A 64 -5.02 -5.74 -11.65
CA ILE A 64 -6.35 -5.20 -11.38
C ILE A 64 -6.43 -3.75 -11.83
N ASN A 65 -7.39 -3.47 -12.71
CA ASN A 65 -7.69 -2.11 -13.14
C ASN A 65 -8.44 -1.32 -12.06
N GLY A 66 -7.92 -0.14 -11.73
CA GLY A 66 -8.61 0.84 -10.88
C GLY A 66 -7.78 1.31 -9.69
N GLU A 67 -8.49 1.80 -8.68
CA GLU A 67 -7.93 2.20 -7.39
C GLU A 67 -8.63 1.41 -6.27
N MET A 68 -7.89 1.09 -5.22
CA MET A 68 -8.42 0.42 -4.03
C MET A 68 -8.06 1.21 -2.78
N ILE A 69 -9.03 1.30 -1.86
CA ILE A 69 -8.83 1.87 -0.53
C ILE A 69 -8.68 0.70 0.44
N ILE A 70 -7.56 0.65 1.14
CA ILE A 70 -7.19 -0.41 2.07
C ILE A 70 -7.20 0.16 3.49
N ASP A 71 -7.92 -0.49 4.40
CA ASP A 71 -7.84 -0.21 5.83
C ASP A 71 -6.54 -0.82 6.37
N LEU A 72 -5.74 0.00 7.06
CA LEU A 72 -4.45 -0.40 7.61
C LEU A 72 -4.57 -1.53 8.63
N HIS A 73 -5.72 -1.68 9.30
CA HIS A 73 -5.94 -2.77 10.26
C HIS A 73 -6.16 -4.14 9.61
N LEU A 74 -6.42 -4.17 8.29
CA LEU A 74 -6.59 -5.41 7.54
C LEU A 74 -5.27 -5.94 6.99
N ILE A 75 -4.24 -5.09 6.93
CA ILE A 75 -2.90 -5.47 6.51
C ILE A 75 -2.31 -6.43 7.53
N GLU A 76 -1.78 -7.55 7.03
CA GLU A 76 -1.17 -8.53 7.92
C GLU A 76 0.07 -7.97 8.63
N PRO A 77 0.28 -8.34 9.90
CA PRO A 77 1.43 -7.90 10.65
C PRO A 77 2.75 -8.28 9.96
N ASP A 78 3.72 -7.36 10.01
CA ASP A 78 5.06 -7.47 9.43
C ASP A 78 5.10 -7.75 7.90
N SER A 79 3.98 -7.64 7.18
CA SER A 79 3.88 -8.04 5.76
C SER A 79 4.31 -6.96 4.76
N CYS A 80 4.41 -5.70 5.18
CA CYS A 80 4.73 -4.60 4.26
C CYS A 80 6.18 -4.65 3.78
N ASP A 81 6.43 -4.45 2.49
CA ASP A 81 7.79 -4.36 1.93
C ASP A 81 7.89 -3.40 0.72
N TYR A 82 9.11 -3.02 0.38
CA TYR A 82 9.41 -2.26 -0.84
C TYR A 82 9.42 -3.17 -2.07
N VAL A 83 8.89 -2.65 -3.17
CA VAL A 83 8.94 -3.32 -4.48
C VAL A 83 10.21 -2.92 -5.20
N TYR A 84 11.05 -3.90 -5.53
CA TYR A 84 12.24 -3.70 -6.37
C TYR A 84 12.03 -4.32 -7.74
N PHE A 85 11.80 -3.49 -8.76
CA PHE A 85 11.88 -3.92 -10.15
C PHE A 85 13.35 -4.02 -10.55
N GLY A 86 13.82 -5.25 -10.80
CA GLY A 86 15.17 -5.54 -11.31
C GLY A 86 15.35 -5.19 -12.78
#